data_AF-A0A3R7BF46-F1
#
_entry.id   AF-A0A3R7BF46-F1
#
_cell.length_a   1.000
_cell.length_b   1.000
_cell.length_c   1.000
_cell.angle_alpha   90.00
_cell.angle_beta   90.00
_cell.angle_gamma   90.00
#
_symmetry.space_group_name_H-M   'P 1'
#
loop_
_entity.id
_entity.type
_entity.pdbx_description
1 polymer ?
#
loop_
_entity_poly.entity_id
_entity_poly.type
_entity_poly.pdbx_seq_one_letter_code
_entity_poly.pdbx_strand_id
1 'polypeptide(L)'
;IRKAFGFEDVVRIEHHIVETYKSIVIQPYNKLNELLEIADHVKNISAKHEGAFPEIEAKREHPSDILEYFIPKKEIIERGLMPKLLINYLDKHDSVNRTAKALTERGLTFIAAQNLHKK
;
A
#
# COMPACT_ATOMS: atom_id res chain seq x y z
N ILE A 1 -6.42 -15.65 -6.61
CA ILE A 1 -5.18 -14.83 -6.73
C ILE A 1 -4.05 -15.40 -5.88
N ARG A 2 -4.15 -15.48 -4.54
CA ARG A 2 -3.06 -16.02 -3.68
C ARG A 2 -2.55 -17.41 -4.09
N LYS A 3 -3.44 -18.35 -4.43
CA LYS A 3 -3.10 -19.67 -4.99
C LYS A 3 -2.20 -19.60 -6.22
N ALA A 4 -2.54 -18.71 -7.17
CA ALA A 4 -1.79 -18.56 -8.41
C ALA A 4 -0.36 -18.09 -8.13
N PHE A 5 -0.14 -17.31 -7.07
CA PHE A 5 1.17 -16.82 -6.65
C PHE A 5 1.91 -17.73 -5.65
N GLY A 6 1.32 -18.86 -5.23
CA GLY A 6 1.93 -19.75 -4.23
C GLY A 6 1.95 -19.18 -2.81
N PHE A 7 1.03 -18.26 -2.49
CA PHE A 7 1.00 -17.53 -1.21
C PHE A 7 -0.04 -18.05 -0.21
N GLU A 8 -0.70 -19.18 -0.47
CA GLU A 8 -1.73 -19.73 0.42
C GLU A 8 -1.17 -20.03 1.83
N ASP A 9 0.06 -20.55 1.92
CA ASP A 9 0.67 -20.93 3.19
C ASP A 9 1.64 -19.88 3.77
N VAL A 10 1.93 -18.83 2.99
CA VAL A 10 3.02 -17.87 3.27
C VAL A 10 2.51 -16.55 3.83
N VAL A 11 1.25 -16.17 3.58
CA VAL A 11 0.66 -14.94 4.13
C VAL A 11 -0.34 -15.31 5.24
N ARG A 12 -0.07 -14.88 6.47
CA ARG A 12 -0.93 -15.18 7.64
C ARG A 12 -1.58 -13.94 8.22
N ILE A 13 -0.91 -12.79 8.15
CA ILE A 13 -1.38 -11.54 8.72
C ILE A 13 -1.28 -10.46 7.65
N GLU A 14 -2.37 -9.75 7.39
CA GLU A 14 -2.36 -8.55 6.57
C GLU A 14 -2.33 -7.32 7.48
N HIS A 15 -1.38 -6.42 7.25
CA HIS A 15 -1.18 -5.24 8.08
C HIS A 15 -1.05 -4.00 7.19
N HIS A 16 -2.02 -3.08 7.29
CA HIS A 16 -1.97 -1.81 6.58
C HIS A 16 -0.94 -0.90 7.23
N ILE A 17 0.04 -0.48 6.42
CA ILE A 17 1.12 0.43 6.80
C ILE A 17 0.66 1.87 6.66
N VAL A 18 0.00 2.16 5.55
CA VAL A 18 -0.67 3.43 5.26
C VAL A 18 -2.02 3.11 4.64
N GLU A 19 -2.98 3.99 4.89
CA GLU A 19 -4.37 3.86 4.47
C GLU A 19 -4.77 5.08 3.66
N THR A 20 -5.89 4.99 2.92
CA THR A 20 -6.42 6.18 2.24
C THR A 20 -6.64 7.32 3.24
N TYR A 21 -6.35 8.55 2.82
CA TYR A 21 -6.32 9.68 3.74
C TYR A 21 -7.71 10.12 4.22
N LYS A 22 -8.76 9.83 3.45
CA LYS A 22 -10.15 10.19 3.76
C LYS A 22 -11.03 8.99 4.14
N SER A 23 -12.17 9.33 4.74
CA SER A 23 -13.37 8.51 4.95
C SER A 23 -13.35 7.47 6.08
N ILE A 24 -12.44 6.49 6.09
CA ILE A 24 -12.53 5.35 7.04
C ILE A 24 -11.52 5.44 8.19
N VAL A 25 -10.30 5.89 7.92
CA VAL A 25 -9.18 5.79 8.86
C VAL A 25 -8.79 7.17 9.39
N ILE A 26 -8.62 7.28 10.71
CA ILE A 26 -8.17 8.52 11.37
C ILE A 26 -6.70 8.77 11.03
N GLN A 27 -6.39 9.99 10.58
CA GLN A 27 -5.03 10.41 10.24
C GLN A 27 -4.35 11.18 11.39
N PRO A 28 -3.02 11.15 11.51
CA PRO A 28 -2.07 10.45 10.64
C PRO A 28 -2.03 8.94 10.89
N TYR A 29 -2.17 8.13 9.84
CA TYR A 29 -2.04 6.69 9.90
C TYR A 29 -0.76 6.23 9.20
N ASN A 30 0.26 5.91 10.00
CA ASN A 30 1.54 5.38 9.52
C ASN A 30 2.06 4.35 10.51
N LYS A 31 2.08 3.08 10.09
CA LYS A 31 2.47 1.92 10.89
C LYS A 31 3.81 1.33 10.47
N LEU A 32 4.63 2.09 9.72
CA LEU A 32 5.93 1.60 9.27
C LEU A 32 6.81 1.20 10.46
N ASN A 33 6.89 2.03 11.50
CA ASN A 33 7.73 1.71 12.67
C ASN A 33 7.25 0.46 13.40
N GLU A 34 5.93 0.29 13.56
CA GLU A 34 5.35 -0.92 14.16
C GLU A 34 5.73 -2.17 13.35
N LEU A 35 5.63 -2.10 12.02
CA LEU A 35 6.10 -3.19 11.15
C LEU A 35 7.59 -3.49 11.40
N LEU A 36 8.43 -2.45 11.44
CA LEU A 36 9.87 -2.61 11.60
C LEU A 36 10.28 -3.16 12.98
N GLU A 37 9.43 -2.98 14.00
CA GLU A 37 9.62 -3.55 15.34
C GLU A 37 9.32 -5.05 15.39
N ILE A 38 8.37 -5.53 14.55
CA ILE A 38 7.90 -6.92 14.61
C ILE A 38 8.42 -7.81 13.47
N ALA A 39 8.94 -7.24 12.39
CA ALA A 39 9.22 -7.96 11.14
C ALA A 39 10.35 -9.00 11.24
N ASP A 40 11.20 -8.96 12.26
CA ASP A 40 12.29 -9.94 12.47
C ASP A 40 11.82 -11.20 13.22
N HIS A 41 10.75 -11.12 13.99
CA HIS A 41 10.27 -12.23 14.84
C HIS A 41 8.82 -12.66 14.58
N VAL A 42 8.02 -11.84 13.88
CA VAL A 42 6.67 -12.22 13.42
C VAL A 42 6.73 -12.59 11.94
N LYS A 43 6.57 -13.89 11.67
CA LYS A 43 6.60 -14.43 10.30
C LYS A 43 5.32 -14.11 9.54
N ASN A 44 5.42 -14.09 8.21
CA ASN A 44 4.27 -14.15 7.28
C ASN A 44 3.34 -12.92 7.35
N ILE A 45 3.89 -11.73 7.58
CA ILE A 45 3.19 -10.44 7.49
C ILE A 45 3.18 -9.96 6.04
N SER A 46 2.00 -9.58 5.54
CA SER A 46 1.82 -8.83 4.31
C SER A 46 1.56 -7.36 4.63
N ALA A 47 2.56 -6.52 4.39
CA ALA A 47 2.43 -5.07 4.47
C ALA A 47 1.57 -4.55 3.31
N LYS A 48 0.48 -3.84 3.62
CA LYS A 48 -0.44 -3.24 2.65
C LYS A 48 -0.36 -1.72 2.66
N HIS A 49 -0.66 -1.12 1.52
CA HIS A 49 -0.60 0.32 1.30
C HIS A 49 -1.81 0.71 0.45
N GLU A 50 -2.68 1.56 1.01
CA GLU A 50 -3.85 2.07 0.29
C GLU A 50 -3.80 3.58 0.03
N GLY A 51 -2.82 4.28 0.61
CA GLY A 51 -2.55 5.69 0.42
C GLY A 51 -1.05 6.01 0.38
N ALA A 52 -0.73 7.29 0.42
CA ALA A 52 0.64 7.78 0.60
C ALA A 52 1.01 7.84 2.10
N PHE A 53 2.25 8.20 2.38
CA PHE A 53 2.63 8.64 3.71
C PHE A 53 1.90 9.95 4.08
N PRO A 54 1.42 10.12 5.34
CA PRO A 54 0.64 11.29 5.74
C PRO A 54 1.30 12.64 5.43
N GLU A 55 2.63 12.75 5.51
CA GLU A 55 3.36 13.99 5.21
C GLU A 55 3.35 14.41 3.73
N ILE A 56 3.06 13.47 2.83
CA ILE A 56 2.82 13.71 1.41
C ILE A 56 1.33 13.99 1.21
N GLU A 57 0.48 13.10 1.71
CA GLU A 57 -0.93 13.12 1.36
C GLU A 57 -1.69 14.32 1.92
N ALA A 58 -1.32 14.77 3.13
CA ALA A 58 -1.87 15.97 3.76
C ALA A 58 -1.68 17.24 2.91
N LYS A 59 -0.76 17.22 1.94
CA LYS A 59 -0.43 18.34 1.05
C LYS A 59 -1.02 18.18 -0.35
N ARG A 60 -1.67 17.06 -0.64
CA ARG A 60 -2.29 16.83 -1.97
C ARG A 60 -3.56 17.66 -2.08
N GLU A 61 -3.73 18.32 -3.23
CA GLU A 61 -5.00 18.96 -3.59
C GLU A 61 -6.15 17.94 -3.61
N HIS A 62 -5.85 16.74 -4.09
CA HIS A 62 -6.75 15.60 -4.13
C HIS A 62 -6.13 14.42 -3.36
N PRO A 63 -6.29 14.35 -2.04
CA PRO A 63 -5.81 13.22 -1.25
C PRO A 63 -6.68 11.98 -1.52
N SER A 64 -6.11 10.79 -1.39
CA SER A 64 -6.83 9.54 -1.65
C SER A 64 -8.04 9.38 -0.73
N ASP A 65 -9.07 8.76 -1.29
CA ASP A 65 -10.31 8.44 -0.61
C ASP A 65 -10.77 7.07 -1.06
N ILE A 66 -10.95 6.16 -0.10
CA ILE A 66 -11.42 4.79 -0.36
C ILE A 66 -12.77 4.76 -1.05
N LEU A 67 -13.61 5.79 -0.89
CA LEU A 67 -14.90 5.88 -1.55
C LEU A 67 -14.77 6.09 -3.07
N GLU A 68 -13.62 6.58 -3.55
CA GLU A 68 -13.40 6.79 -4.98
C GLU A 68 -13.21 5.49 -5.76
N TYR A 69 -13.00 4.36 -5.07
CA TYR A 69 -12.90 3.05 -5.70
C TYR A 69 -14.24 2.60 -6.29
N PHE A 70 -15.34 3.23 -5.85
CA PHE A 70 -16.70 2.94 -6.31
C PHE A 70 -17.19 3.90 -7.39
N ILE A 71 -16.38 4.90 -7.79
CA ILE A 71 -16.77 5.82 -8.86
C ILE A 71 -16.70 5.10 -10.21
N PRO A 72 -17.78 5.13 -11.03
CA PRO A 72 -17.74 4.57 -12.36
C PRO A 72 -16.69 5.25 -13.24
N LYS A 73 -15.98 4.47 -14.06
CA LYS A 73 -14.97 4.99 -15.00
C LYS A 73 -15.48 6.16 -15.86
N LYS A 74 -16.73 6.08 -16.33
CA LYS A 74 -17.36 7.15 -17.12
C LYS A 74 -17.35 8.48 -16.36
N GLU A 75 -17.75 8.45 -15.11
CA GLU A 75 -17.78 9.63 -14.24
C GLU A 75 -16.37 10.14 -13.91
N ILE A 76 -15.38 9.24 -13.70
CA ILE A 76 -13.97 9.63 -13.53
C ILE A 76 -13.48 10.44 -14.73
N ILE A 77 -13.83 10.02 -15.95
CA ILE A 77 -13.43 10.70 -17.19
C ILE A 77 -14.17 12.03 -17.34
N GLU A 78 -15.50 12.04 -17.16
CA GLU A 78 -16.33 13.24 -17.28
C GLU A 78 -15.93 14.35 -16.28
N ARG A 79 -15.54 13.97 -15.07
CA ARG A 79 -15.08 14.90 -14.02
C ARG A 79 -13.59 15.26 -14.12
N GLY A 80 -12.86 14.70 -15.09
CA GLY A 80 -11.42 14.95 -15.24
C GLY A 80 -10.57 14.46 -14.06
N LEU A 81 -11.01 13.41 -13.35
CA LEU A 81 -10.35 12.90 -12.14
C LEU A 81 -9.13 12.02 -12.43
N MET A 82 -8.97 11.52 -13.66
CA MET A 82 -7.91 10.56 -14.00
C MET A 82 -6.49 11.02 -13.61
N PRO A 83 -6.08 12.28 -13.85
CA PRO A 83 -4.75 12.75 -13.43
C PRO A 83 -4.57 12.76 -11.91
N LYS A 84 -5.64 13.06 -11.15
CA LYS A 84 -5.63 13.10 -9.69
C LYS A 84 -5.49 11.69 -9.09
N LEU A 85 -6.30 10.75 -9.59
CA LEU A 85 -6.24 9.34 -9.18
C LEU A 85 -4.91 8.68 -9.56
N LEU A 86 -4.31 9.05 -10.70
CA LEU A 86 -2.98 8.59 -11.08
C LEU A 86 -1.91 9.04 -10.06
N ILE A 87 -1.97 10.29 -9.60
CA ILE A 87 -1.03 10.77 -8.57
C ILE A 87 -1.21 9.96 -7.28
N ASN A 88 -2.44 9.71 -6.83
CA ASN A 88 -2.68 8.89 -5.64
C ASN A 88 -2.12 7.47 -5.80
N TYR A 89 -2.28 6.86 -6.98
CA TYR A 89 -1.71 5.55 -7.28
C TYR A 89 -0.18 5.55 -7.20
N LEU A 90 0.48 6.56 -7.78
CA LEU A 90 1.93 6.69 -7.75
C LEU A 90 2.46 6.90 -6.34
N ASP A 91 1.78 7.70 -5.52
CA ASP A 91 2.17 7.92 -4.12
C ASP A 91 1.98 6.67 -3.24
N LYS A 92 0.92 5.91 -3.50
CA LYS A 92 0.74 4.58 -2.90
C LYS A 92 1.90 3.65 -3.27
N HIS A 93 2.35 3.69 -4.52
CA HIS A 93 3.50 2.90 -4.96
C HIS A 93 4.83 3.37 -4.32
N ASP A 94 5.01 4.69 -4.13
CA ASP A 94 6.13 5.23 -3.35
C ASP A 94 6.13 4.68 -1.91
N SER A 95 4.95 4.55 -1.29
CA SER A 95 4.81 4.01 0.07
C SER A 95 5.22 2.54 0.17
N VAL A 96 4.89 1.74 -0.86
CA VAL A 96 5.39 0.35 -1.00
C VAL A 96 6.91 0.35 -1.05
N ASN A 97 7.51 1.20 -1.90
CA ASN A 97 8.96 1.27 -2.08
C ASN A 97 9.70 1.73 -0.82
N ARG A 98 9.17 2.71 -0.09
CA ARG A 98 9.72 3.15 1.20
C ARG A 98 9.74 2.04 2.23
N THR A 99 8.64 1.27 2.30
CA THR A 99 8.54 0.13 3.22
C THR A 99 9.53 -0.96 2.86
N ALA A 100 9.64 -1.30 1.56
CA ALA A 100 10.62 -2.27 1.08
C ALA A 100 12.05 -1.82 1.41
N LYS A 101 12.38 -0.55 1.12
CA LYS A 101 13.68 0.04 1.45
C LYS A 101 13.99 -0.09 2.94
N ALA A 102 13.09 0.36 3.81
CA ALA A 102 13.30 0.33 5.26
C ALA A 102 13.50 -1.08 5.82
N LEU A 103 12.78 -2.09 5.30
CA LEU A 103 12.99 -3.49 5.65
C LEU A 103 14.36 -3.98 5.18
N THR A 104 14.73 -3.70 3.93
CA THR A 104 16.02 -4.14 3.36
C THR A 104 17.23 -3.50 4.03
N GLU A 105 17.14 -2.23 4.45
CA GLU A 105 18.19 -1.54 5.24
C GLU A 105 18.42 -2.20 6.61
N ARG A 106 17.43 -2.92 7.14
CA ARG A 106 17.55 -3.72 8.38
C ARG A 106 17.96 -5.18 8.13
N GLY A 107 18.33 -5.54 6.90
CA GLY A 107 18.68 -6.91 6.52
C GLY A 107 17.49 -7.86 6.42
N LEU A 108 16.26 -7.34 6.49
CA LEU A 108 15.04 -8.13 6.32
C LEU A 108 14.71 -8.21 4.84
N THR A 109 14.63 -9.44 4.32
CA THR A 109 14.30 -9.70 2.91
C THR A 109 12.81 -9.98 2.73
N PHE A 110 12.34 -9.88 1.49
CA PHE A 110 10.96 -10.19 1.11
C PHE A 110 10.86 -11.50 0.33
N ILE A 111 9.73 -12.19 0.46
CA ILE A 111 9.41 -13.37 -0.35
C ILE A 111 8.74 -12.88 -1.64
N ALA A 112 9.45 -12.96 -2.76
CA ALA A 112 8.88 -12.66 -4.07
C ALA A 112 7.85 -13.73 -4.48
N ALA A 113 6.83 -13.31 -5.25
CA ALA A 113 5.86 -14.22 -5.85
C ALA A 113 6.54 -15.05 -6.95
N GLN A 114 7.10 -16.20 -6.60
CA GLN A 114 7.92 -17.03 -7.49
C GLN A 114 7.20 -17.38 -8.79
N ASN A 115 5.87 -17.59 -8.75
CA ASN A 115 5.07 -17.93 -9.93
C ASN A 115 4.71 -16.72 -10.82
N LEU A 116 4.92 -15.49 -10.35
CA LEU A 116 4.67 -14.27 -11.12
C LEU A 116 5.84 -13.94 -12.06
N HIS A 117 7.06 -14.26 -11.64
CA HIS A 117 8.28 -13.97 -12.40
C HIS A 117 8.72 -15.23 -13.16
N LYS A 118 8.47 -15.27 -14.47
CA LYS A 118 9.06 -16.31 -15.32
C LYS A 118 10.58 -16.09 -15.35
N LYS A 119 11.35 -17.18 -15.23
CA LYS A 119 12.79 -17.17 -15.52
C LYS A 119 13.04 -16.90 -17.00
#